data_AF-A0A2P8D8N0-F1
#
_entry.id   AF-A0A2P8D8N0-F1
#
_cell.length_a   1.000
_cell.length_b   1.000
_cell.length_c   1.000
_cell.angle_alpha   90.00
_cell.angle_beta   90.00
_cell.angle_gamma   90.00
#
_symmetry.space_group_name_H-M   'P 1'
#
loop_
_entity.id
_entity.type
_entity.pdbx_description
1 polymer ?
#
loop_
_entity_poly.entity_id
_entity_poly.type
_entity_poly.pdbx_seq_one_letter_code
_entity_poly.pdbx_strand_id
1 'polypeptide(L)'
;MSVVIPKRVPDARHPFPDLRAAFGQGGWSFFRTRDARDGITAHAVFCASLPVPCVKAHGFTEHLWGPPDEMRARMPIAALVLQHHSRACPPCAHALSTASRHSVQQ
;
A
#
# COMPACT_ATOMS: atom_id res chain seq x y z
N MET A 1 -7.18 23.13 15.65
CA MET A 1 -7.51 22.20 14.55
C MET A 1 -7.41 20.78 15.11
N SER A 2 -8.55 20.09 15.28
CA SER A 2 -8.55 18.74 15.85
C SER A 2 -8.28 17.73 14.74
N VAL A 3 -7.14 17.04 14.81
CA VAL A 3 -6.81 15.93 13.90
C VAL A 3 -7.66 14.74 14.34
N VAL A 4 -8.67 14.38 13.54
CA VAL A 4 -9.44 13.16 13.74
C VAL A 4 -8.58 12.00 13.26
N ILE A 5 -8.02 11.24 14.20
CA ILE A 5 -7.27 10.02 13.89
C ILE A 5 -8.29 8.91 13.64
N PRO A 6 -8.37 8.33 12.42
CA PRO A 6 -9.35 7.30 12.13
C PRO A 6 -9.09 6.04 12.98
N LYS A 7 -10.12 5.56 13.68
CA LYS A 7 -10.02 4.36 14.53
C LYS A 7 -9.92 3.10 13.65
N ARG A 8 -8.85 2.31 13.82
CA ARG A 8 -8.70 1.00 13.18
C ARG A 8 -9.85 0.09 13.63
N VAL A 9 -10.65 -0.43 12.70
CA VAL A 9 -11.72 -1.39 13.00
C VAL A 9 -11.08 -2.77 13.18
N PRO A 10 -11.15 -3.40 14.37
CA PRO A 10 -10.70 -4.76 14.55
C PRO A 10 -11.75 -5.68 13.92
N ASP A 11 -11.45 -6.24 12.75
CA ASP A 11 -12.25 -7.28 12.13
C ASP A 11 -11.38 -8.53 12.08
N ALA A 12 -11.91 -9.68 12.51
CA ALA A 12 -11.17 -10.94 12.57
C ALA A 12 -10.78 -11.47 11.18
N ARG A 13 -11.37 -10.90 10.12
CA ARG A 13 -11.00 -11.11 8.73
C ARG A 13 -10.34 -9.87 8.16
N HIS A 14 -9.25 -10.07 7.44
CA HIS A 14 -8.53 -8.98 6.78
C HIS A 14 -9.48 -8.16 5.88
N PRO A 15 -9.46 -6.81 5.95
CA PRO A 15 -10.50 -5.96 5.36
C PRO A 15 -10.60 -6.06 3.83
N PHE A 16 -9.51 -6.43 3.16
CA PHE A 16 -9.45 -6.64 1.70
C PHE A 16 -8.65 -7.93 1.41
N PRO A 17 -9.26 -9.12 1.54
CA PRO A 17 -8.53 -10.38 1.46
C PRO A 17 -7.97 -10.65 0.06
N ASP A 18 -8.69 -10.24 -0.99
CA ASP A 18 -8.27 -10.38 -2.39
C ASP A 18 -7.08 -9.48 -2.73
N LEU A 19 -7.07 -8.22 -2.27
CA LEU A 19 -5.93 -7.32 -2.44
C LEU A 19 -4.69 -7.81 -1.67
N ARG A 20 -4.88 -8.34 -0.46
CA ARG A 20 -3.78 -8.96 0.31
C ARG A 20 -3.24 -10.20 -0.39
N ALA A 21 -4.10 -11.06 -0.92
CA ALA A 21 -3.65 -12.24 -1.65
C ALA A 21 -2.86 -11.85 -2.92
N ALA A 22 -3.31 -10.83 -3.64
CA ALA A 22 -2.68 -10.39 -4.90
C ALA A 22 -1.37 -9.60 -4.70
N PHE A 23 -1.31 -8.71 -3.69
CA PHE A 23 -0.23 -7.73 -3.56
C PHE A 23 0.54 -7.81 -2.24
N GLY A 24 0.05 -8.60 -1.27
CA GLY A 24 0.67 -8.75 0.04
C GLY A 24 2.12 -9.17 -0.07
N GLN A 25 2.41 -10.26 -0.80
CA GLN A 25 3.79 -10.73 -1.02
C GLN A 25 4.69 -9.71 -1.73
N GLY A 26 4.10 -8.74 -2.44
CA GLY A 26 4.80 -7.64 -3.09
C GLY A 26 5.15 -6.48 -2.15
N GLY A 27 4.97 -6.64 -0.83
CA GLY A 27 5.34 -5.64 0.16
C GLY A 27 4.23 -4.66 0.52
N TRP A 28 2.97 -4.93 0.18
CA TRP A 28 1.84 -4.05 0.48
C TRP A 28 1.01 -4.54 1.66
N SER A 29 0.75 -3.65 2.61
CA SER A 29 -0.18 -3.86 3.71
C SER A 29 -1.46 -3.08 3.47
N PHE A 30 -2.60 -3.68 3.78
CA PHE A 30 -3.91 -3.08 3.54
C PHE A 30 -4.71 -2.96 4.84
N PHE A 31 -5.34 -1.81 5.02
CA PHE A 31 -6.28 -1.59 6.11
C PHE A 31 -7.40 -0.68 5.64
N ARG A 32 -8.47 -0.62 6.43
CA ARG A 32 -9.58 0.30 6.17
C ARG A 32 -9.75 1.28 7.32
N THR A 33 -10.18 2.47 6.98
CA THR A 33 -10.70 3.45 7.93
C THR A 33 -12.16 3.72 7.58
N ARG A 34 -12.92 4.21 8.56
CA ARG A 34 -14.27 4.75 8.33
C ARG A 34 -14.22 6.25 8.54
N ASP A 35 -14.88 6.99 7.66
CA ASP A 35 -15.13 8.40 7.86
C ASP A 35 -16.36 8.64 8.77
N ALA A 36 -16.66 9.89 9.06
CA ALA A 36 -17.78 10.29 9.92
C ALA A 36 -19.18 10.03 9.29
N ARG A 37 -19.23 9.62 8.02
CA ARG A 37 -20.45 9.31 7.25
C ARG A 37 -20.55 7.82 6.91
N ASP A 38 -19.83 6.97 7.63
CA ASP A 38 -19.72 5.52 7.41
C ASP A 38 -19.11 5.11 6.05
N GLY A 39 -18.49 6.04 5.32
CA GLY A 39 -17.71 5.74 4.12
C GLY A 39 -16.45 4.93 4.46
N ILE A 40 -16.25 3.81 3.75
CA ILE A 40 -15.04 2.99 3.89
C ILE A 40 -13.95 3.55 2.99
N THR A 41 -12.82 3.93 3.58
CA THR A 41 -11.59 4.24 2.83
C THR A 41 -10.63 3.06 2.95
N ALA A 42 -10.21 2.51 1.82
CA ALA A 42 -9.13 1.55 1.74
C ALA A 42 -7.78 2.28 1.77
N HIS A 43 -6.82 1.73 2.48
CA HIS A 43 -5.44 2.18 2.48
C HIS A 43 -4.54 1.02 2.06
N ALA A 44 -3.58 1.30 1.19
CA ALA A 44 -2.49 0.40 0.84
C ALA A 44 -1.18 1.10 1.15
N VAL A 45 -0.36 0.50 2.00
CA VAL A 45 0.93 1.04 2.45
C VAL A 45 2.03 0.07 2.08
N PHE A 46 3.07 0.59 1.44
CA PHE A 46 4.27 -0.15 1.12
C PHE A 46 5.15 -0.28 2.37
N CYS A 47 5.55 -1.51 2.72
CA CYS A 47 6.16 -1.86 4.00
C CYS A 47 7.67 -1.52 4.11
N ALA A 48 8.17 -0.61 3.27
CA ALA A 48 9.54 -0.09 3.34
C ALA A 48 9.58 1.33 2.79
N SER A 49 10.60 2.10 3.17
CA SER A 49 10.82 3.41 2.59
C SER A 49 11.46 3.31 1.19
N LEU A 50 10.90 4.03 0.23
CA LEU A 50 11.42 4.18 -1.11
C LEU A 50 12.36 5.40 -1.19
N PRO A 51 13.39 5.37 -2.05
CA PRO A 51 14.25 6.53 -2.26
C PRO A 51 13.46 7.73 -2.80
N VAL A 52 13.51 8.86 -2.09
CA VAL A 52 12.82 10.11 -2.47
C VAL A 52 13.09 10.55 -3.92
N PRO A 53 14.32 10.46 -4.46
CA PRO A 53 14.56 10.80 -5.86
C PRO A 53 13.76 9.94 -6.83
N CYS A 54 13.62 8.64 -6.55
CA CYS A 54 12.89 7.70 -7.39
C CYS A 54 11.37 7.95 -7.33
N VAL A 55 10.85 8.22 -6.13
CA VAL A 55 9.44 8.63 -5.92
C VAL A 55 9.11 9.87 -6.76
N LYS A 56 9.97 10.89 -6.73
CA LYS A 56 9.77 12.13 -7.50
C LYS A 56 9.88 11.91 -9.01
N ALA A 57 10.83 11.09 -9.47
CA ALA A 57 11.09 10.89 -10.89
C ALA A 57 10.05 9.98 -11.58
N HIS A 58 9.50 9.00 -10.86
CA HIS A 58 8.63 7.97 -11.44
C HIS A 58 7.18 8.03 -10.93
N GLY A 59 6.88 8.89 -9.96
CA GLY A 59 5.51 9.18 -9.52
C GLY A 59 4.81 8.02 -8.80
N PHE A 60 5.53 6.97 -8.40
CA PHE A 60 4.95 5.93 -7.54
C PHE A 60 4.89 6.43 -6.08
N THR A 61 3.89 5.98 -5.33
CA THR A 61 3.67 6.37 -3.93
C THR A 61 3.75 5.17 -3.00
N GLU A 62 4.29 5.38 -1.81
CA GLU A 62 4.34 4.39 -0.73
C GLU A 62 2.98 4.23 -0.05
N HIS A 63 2.09 5.21 -0.21
CA HIS A 63 0.77 5.19 0.39
C HIS A 63 -0.29 5.56 -0.65
N LEU A 64 -1.23 4.64 -0.87
CA LEU A 64 -2.44 4.85 -1.63
C LEU A 64 -3.62 4.82 -0.67
N TRP A 65 -4.61 5.68 -0.92
CA TRP A 65 -5.90 5.61 -0.26
C TRP A 65 -7.01 6.01 -1.22
N GLY A 66 -8.21 5.52 -0.93
CA GLY A 66 -9.42 5.84 -1.68
C GLY A 66 -10.54 4.82 -1.44
N PRO A 67 -11.67 4.95 -2.13
CA PRO A 67 -12.72 3.94 -2.17
C PRO A 67 -12.15 2.57 -2.56
N PRO A 68 -12.69 1.45 -2.04
CA PRO A 68 -12.21 0.11 -2.35
C PRO A 68 -12.14 -0.20 -3.85
N ASP A 69 -13.10 0.27 -4.64
CA ASP A 69 -13.14 0.02 -6.08
C ASP A 69 -12.03 0.77 -6.83
N GLU A 70 -11.75 2.01 -6.43
CA GLU A 70 -10.59 2.76 -6.95
C GLU A 70 -9.27 2.08 -6.56
N MET A 71 -9.18 1.55 -5.34
CA MET A 71 -8.00 0.82 -4.89
C MET A 71 -7.74 -0.42 -5.76
N ARG A 72 -8.79 -1.19 -6.07
CA ARG A 72 -8.71 -2.37 -6.95
C ARG A 72 -8.20 -2.00 -8.34
N ALA A 73 -8.61 -0.84 -8.87
CA ALA A 73 -8.14 -0.36 -10.17
C ALA A 73 -6.68 0.16 -10.14
N ARG A 74 -6.28 0.84 -9.06
CA ARG A 74 -4.97 1.52 -8.96
C ARG A 74 -3.84 0.58 -8.54
N MET A 75 -4.11 -0.44 -7.71
CA MET A 75 -3.07 -1.31 -7.18
C MET A 75 -2.25 -2.07 -8.23
N PRO A 76 -2.86 -2.68 -9.27
CA PRO A 76 -2.09 -3.37 -10.31
C PRO A 76 -1.05 -2.45 -10.96
N ILE A 77 -1.43 -1.19 -11.22
CA ILE A 77 -0.57 -0.19 -11.86
C ILE A 77 0.58 0.19 -10.91
N ALA A 78 0.26 0.52 -9.66
CA ALA A 78 1.25 0.91 -8.66
C ALA A 78 2.29 -0.21 -8.41
N ALA A 79 1.81 -1.45 -8.27
CA ALA A 79 2.68 -2.62 -8.10
C ALA A 79 3.57 -2.84 -9.33
N LEU A 80 3.01 -2.75 -10.54
CA LEU A 80 3.76 -2.94 -11.78
C LEU A 80 4.86 -1.88 -11.96
N VAL A 81 4.54 -0.60 -11.74
CA VAL A 81 5.51 0.50 -11.87
C VAL A 81 6.69 0.29 -10.92
N LEU A 82 6.42 -0.04 -9.66
CA LEU A 82 7.46 -0.28 -8.66
C LEU A 82 8.30 -1.51 -9.00
N GLN A 83 7.66 -2.63 -9.37
CA GLN A 83 8.36 -3.84 -9.78
C GLN A 83 9.24 -3.60 -11.02
N HIS A 84 8.72 -2.89 -12.02
CA HIS A 84 9.48 -2.58 -13.22
C HIS A 84 10.71 -1.73 -12.90
N HIS A 85 10.54 -0.64 -12.14
CA HIS A 85 11.64 0.24 -11.76
C HIS A 85 12.70 -0.49 -10.90
N SER A 86 12.25 -1.36 -9.99
CA SER A 86 13.16 -2.12 -9.12
C SER A 86 14.11 -3.05 -9.88
N ARG A 87 13.79 -3.44 -11.12
CA ARG A 87 14.70 -4.26 -11.95
C ARG A 87 15.95 -3.50 -12.39
N ALA A 88 15.86 -2.16 -12.47
CA ALA A 88 16.94 -1.29 -12.94
C ALA A 88 17.55 -0.41 -11.83
N CYS A 89 16.92 -0.34 -10.66
CA CYS A 89 17.35 0.51 -9.55
C CYS A 89 17.67 -0.33 -8.30
N PRO A 90 18.96 -0.54 -7.97
CA PRO A 90 19.35 -1.35 -6.81
C PRO A 90 18.78 -0.85 -5.46
N PRO A 91 18.71 0.47 -5.18
CA PRO A 91 18.04 0.97 -3.99
C PRO A 91 16.55 0.58 -3.91
N CYS A 92 15.81 0.67 -5.01
CA CYS A 92 14.40 0.28 -5.05
C CYS A 92 14.22 -1.24 -5.00
N ALA A 93 15.14 -2.02 -5.57
CA ALA A 93 15.19 -3.47 -5.42
C ALA A 93 15.36 -3.88 -3.95
N HIS A 94 16.26 -3.19 -3.23
CA HIS A 94 16.46 -3.42 -1.80
C HIS A 94 15.19 -3.09 -1.01
N ALA A 95 14.55 -1.95 -1.28
CA ALA A 95 13.30 -1.57 -0.64
C ALA A 95 12.18 -2.60 -0.89
N LEU A 96 12.02 -3.08 -2.13
CA LEU A 96 11.06 -4.14 -2.48
C LEU A 96 11.33 -5.45 -1.73
N SER A 97 12.59 -5.87 -1.66
CA SER A 97 12.98 -7.05 -0.90
C SER A 97 12.64 -6.91 0.59
N THR A 98 12.92 -5.75 1.18
CA THR A 98 12.60 -5.45 2.58
C THR A 98 11.10 -5.41 2.84
N ALA A 99 10.33 -4.72 2.00
CA ALA A 99 8.89 -4.63 2.12
C ALA A 99 8.23 -6.02 2.02
N SER A 100 8.67 -6.84 1.06
CA SER A 100 8.16 -8.20 0.87
C SER A 100 8.37 -9.07 2.12
N ARG A 101 9.53 -8.97 2.78
CA ARG A 101 9.79 -9.69 4.05
C ARG A 101 8.88 -9.24 5.19
N HIS A 102 8.61 -7.94 5.31
CA HIS A 102 7.78 -7.39 6.38
C HIS A 102 6.28 -7.65 6.19
N SER A 103 5.81 -7.65 4.94
CA SER A 103 4.40 -7.87 4.60
C SER A 103 3.87 -9.26 4.95
N VAL A 104 4.74 -10.27 5.02
CA VAL A 104 4.39 -11.65 5.38
C VAL A 104 4.21 -11.82 6.89
N GLN A 105 4.72 -10.89 7.70
CA GLN A 105 4.66 -10.96 9.17
C GLN A 105 3.43 -10.24 9.77
N GLN A 106 2.60 -9.60 8.93
CA GLN A 106 1.38 -8.86 9.32
C GLN A 106 0.11 -9.61 8.89
#